data_AF-A0A098S5K8-F1
#
_entry.id   AF-A0A098S5K8-F1
#
_cell.length_a   1.000
_cell.length_b   1.000
_cell.length_c   1.000
_cell.angle_alpha   90.00
_cell.angle_beta   90.00
_cell.angle_gamma   90.00
#
_symmetry.space_group_name_H-M   'P 1'
#
loop_
_entity.id
_entity.type
_entity.pdbx_description
1 polymer ?
#
loop_
_entity_poly.entity_id
_entity_poly.type
_entity_poly.pdbx_seq_one_letter_code
_entity_poly.pdbx_strand_id
1 'polypeptide(L)'
;MKKSYLLAALSTLLALAACQTEDAQAGAEQNSAQPAAEAHPFLPPAERWGQLFVDVQMAKVFPDGKTFVDCTPKQPAEEILAAYEAMKEEPEFHLKAFVLEHFELPKDYASGFTSDPSRSPAAHINALWPVLTREPDNQSTMGSLIPLPNAYVVPGGRFGEIYYWDSYFTMLGLEVAGKTDMIRNMLDNFAYLIDTVGFIPNGNRDYFLTRSQPPFFAAMVDLLAQSELESTDQQAVYLRYLPQLEKEYAFWMNGEEQVSAENPAVKHVVRLPEGEILNRYWDEGDYPREEMHRDDIETAEKAEDRPAEQVYRDLRSACESGWDFSSRWFADPERLETVQTTQIIPVDLNALLYNLELILSKANALNGMTDRAALYEEKADQRRAAIQKYLWDEQESFYQDYNFVEKAFTGQRSLAAVYPLFFNIASPQQAAYVAGVLERDFLADGGLVSTLTHNGQQWDAPNGWAPLQWMSIKGLRNYGEDELAQRVRDNWVALNVKVYENTGKMVEKYNVEDMGLEAGGGEYPVQDGFGWTNGVLLRLLSETEGE
;
A
#
# COMPACT_ATOMS: atom_id res chain seq x y z
N MET A 1 32.98 -24.68 -66.59
CA MET A 1 34.18 -24.11 -67.26
C MET A 1 35.08 -23.56 -66.15
N LYS A 2 35.90 -24.37 -65.46
CA LYS A 2 37.25 -24.88 -65.79
C LYS A 2 38.26 -23.80 -66.23
N LYS A 3 39.23 -23.53 -65.35
CA LYS A 3 40.69 -23.36 -65.58
C LYS A 3 41.39 -23.47 -64.22
N SER A 4 42.05 -24.59 -63.91
CA SER A 4 43.47 -24.94 -64.14
C SER A 4 44.36 -24.50 -62.96
N TYR A 5 44.73 -25.43 -62.06
CA TYR A 5 45.98 -26.22 -62.03
C TYR A 5 47.26 -25.39 -61.90
N LEU A 6 47.98 -25.51 -60.77
CA LEU A 6 49.35 -26.05 -60.73
C LEU A 6 49.86 -26.25 -59.29
N LEU A 7 50.33 -27.47 -59.01
CA LEU A 7 51.28 -27.80 -57.93
C LEU A 7 52.69 -27.34 -58.35
N ALA A 8 53.52 -26.91 -57.39
CA ALA A 8 54.71 -27.66 -56.94
C ALA A 8 55.64 -26.78 -56.08
N ALA A 9 56.20 -27.43 -55.07
CA ALA A 9 57.07 -26.89 -54.03
C ALA A 9 58.48 -26.50 -54.52
N LEU A 10 59.15 -25.62 -53.77
CA LEU A 10 60.58 -25.78 -53.45
C LEU A 10 60.95 -24.97 -52.18
N SER A 11 61.74 -25.61 -51.32
CA SER A 11 62.10 -25.24 -49.96
C SER A 11 63.55 -24.73 -49.88
N THR A 12 63.84 -23.73 -49.04
CA THR A 12 65.16 -23.34 -48.48
C THR A 12 64.96 -22.08 -47.60
N LEU A 13 65.57 -21.81 -46.45
CA LEU A 13 66.24 -22.51 -45.34
C LEU A 13 66.60 -21.40 -44.30
N LEU A 14 66.59 -21.71 -42.99
CA LEU A 14 67.12 -20.95 -41.82
C LEU A 14 66.44 -19.60 -41.45
N ALA A 15 65.66 -19.54 -40.36
CA ALA A 15 66.04 -19.54 -38.93
C ALA A 15 66.34 -18.13 -38.37
N LEU A 16 65.43 -17.61 -37.54
CA LEU A 16 65.74 -17.08 -36.22
C LEU A 16 64.45 -17.07 -35.38
N ALA A 17 64.58 -17.59 -34.17
CA ALA A 17 63.53 -18.03 -33.28
C ALA A 17 62.84 -16.87 -32.54
N ALA A 18 61.53 -16.96 -32.36
CA ALA A 18 60.83 -16.60 -31.13
C ALA A 18 59.38 -17.12 -31.18
N CYS A 19 59.08 -18.01 -30.22
CA CYS A 19 57.82 -18.33 -29.57
C CYS A 19 56.51 -17.75 -30.15
N GLN A 20 55.59 -18.63 -30.56
CA GLN A 20 54.40 -19.05 -29.77
C GLN A 20 53.50 -19.93 -30.66
N THR A 21 52.99 -21.00 -30.08
CA THR A 21 52.09 -21.98 -30.70
C THR A 21 50.64 -21.48 -30.70
N GLU A 22 50.06 -21.42 -31.90
CA GLU A 22 48.66 -21.74 -32.25
C GLU A 22 48.18 -23.01 -31.53
N ASP A 23 46.91 -23.34 -31.34
CA ASP A 23 45.59 -22.77 -31.61
C ASP A 23 44.60 -23.68 -30.88
N ALA A 24 43.48 -23.14 -30.41
CA ALA A 24 42.18 -23.85 -30.46
C ALA A 24 41.06 -22.87 -30.11
N GLN A 25 40.27 -22.53 -31.12
CA GLN A 25 39.02 -21.79 -31.00
C GLN A 25 38.00 -22.55 -30.13
N ALA A 26 37.46 -21.85 -29.13
CA ALA A 26 36.15 -22.09 -28.57
C ALA A 26 35.43 -20.74 -28.46
N GLY A 27 34.19 -20.69 -28.94
CA GLY A 27 33.39 -19.47 -28.98
C GLY A 27 33.17 -18.90 -27.58
N ALA A 28 33.47 -17.61 -27.42
CA ALA A 28 33.06 -16.86 -26.25
C ALA A 28 31.61 -16.37 -26.50
N GLU A 29 30.64 -17.11 -25.97
CA GLU A 29 29.40 -16.50 -25.51
C GLU A 29 29.78 -15.44 -24.48
N GLN A 30 29.63 -14.16 -24.83
CA GLN A 30 29.61 -13.09 -23.83
C GLN A 30 28.35 -13.28 -23.01
N ASN A 31 28.48 -14.08 -21.96
CA ASN A 31 27.53 -14.14 -20.87
C ASN A 31 27.53 -12.75 -20.23
N SER A 32 26.60 -11.90 -20.66
CA SER A 32 26.29 -10.64 -19.99
C SER A 32 25.67 -11.00 -18.64
N ALA A 33 26.52 -11.31 -17.66
CA ALA A 33 26.12 -11.36 -16.28
C ALA A 33 25.48 -10.01 -15.97
N GLN A 34 24.16 -10.02 -15.75
CA GLN A 34 23.50 -8.92 -15.07
C GLN A 34 24.32 -8.64 -13.80
N PRO A 35 24.61 -7.37 -13.47
CA PRO A 35 25.19 -7.08 -12.16
C PRO A 35 24.29 -7.73 -11.11
N ALA A 36 24.88 -8.56 -10.26
CA ALA A 36 24.18 -9.07 -9.09
C ALA A 36 23.59 -7.86 -8.38
N ALA A 37 22.26 -7.86 -8.17
CA ALA A 37 21.61 -6.85 -7.37
C ALA A 37 22.41 -6.76 -6.05
N GLU A 38 22.90 -5.58 -5.71
CA GLU A 38 23.51 -5.37 -4.40
C GLU A 38 22.49 -5.85 -3.36
N ALA A 39 22.89 -6.77 -2.48
CA ALA A 39 21.99 -7.32 -1.48
C ALA A 39 21.36 -6.14 -0.70
N HIS A 40 20.03 -6.09 -0.65
CA HIS A 40 19.34 -5.04 0.10
C HIS A 40 19.87 -5.03 1.54
N PRO A 41 20.15 -3.85 2.13
CA PRO A 41 20.75 -3.76 3.46
C PRO A 41 19.81 -4.23 4.58
N PHE A 42 18.55 -4.54 4.26
CA PHE A 42 17.50 -4.94 5.17
C PHE A 42 17.20 -6.43 5.02
N LEU A 43 17.25 -7.15 6.14
CA LEU A 43 17.00 -8.60 6.19
C LEU A 43 15.71 -8.85 6.99
N PRO A 44 14.60 -9.29 6.36
CA PRO A 44 13.32 -9.48 7.05
C PRO A 44 13.43 -10.41 8.27
N PRO A 45 12.55 -10.30 9.28
CA PRO A 45 12.67 -11.03 10.55
C PRO A 45 12.70 -12.55 10.40
N ALA A 46 11.91 -13.12 9.47
CA ALA A 46 11.90 -14.55 9.21
C ALA A 46 13.26 -15.05 8.71
N GLU A 47 13.90 -14.31 7.81
CA GLU A 47 15.24 -14.63 7.31
C GLU A 47 16.32 -14.35 8.36
N ARG A 48 16.21 -13.23 9.08
CA ARG A 48 17.17 -12.81 10.11
C ARG A 48 17.24 -13.76 11.30
N TRP A 49 16.10 -14.28 11.74
CA TRP A 49 15.99 -15.06 12.98
C TRP A 49 15.74 -16.55 12.75
N GLY A 50 15.37 -16.96 11.53
CA GLY A 50 15.17 -18.37 11.18
C GLY A 50 14.22 -19.09 12.14
N GLN A 51 14.68 -20.22 12.70
CA GLN A 51 13.87 -21.04 13.61
C GLN A 51 13.43 -20.29 14.88
N LEU A 52 14.24 -19.37 15.40
CA LEU A 52 13.85 -18.56 16.56
C LEU A 52 12.57 -17.77 16.27
N PHE A 53 12.44 -17.20 15.06
CA PHE A 53 11.23 -16.49 14.66
C PHE A 53 10.02 -17.42 14.59
N VAL A 54 10.17 -18.59 13.96
CA VAL A 54 9.08 -19.58 13.85
C VAL A 54 8.60 -20.00 15.24
N ASP A 55 9.53 -20.35 16.13
CA ASP A 55 9.22 -20.76 17.50
C ASP A 55 8.47 -19.67 18.27
N VAL A 56 8.91 -18.41 18.18
CA VAL A 56 8.29 -17.30 18.89
C VAL A 56 6.86 -17.04 18.40
N GLN A 57 6.64 -17.02 17.08
CA GLN A 57 5.33 -16.80 16.48
C GLN A 57 4.36 -17.96 16.79
N MET A 58 4.81 -19.20 16.59
CA MET A 58 3.95 -20.38 16.74
C MET A 58 3.65 -20.70 18.20
N ALA A 59 4.58 -20.44 19.13
CA ALA A 59 4.35 -20.65 20.57
C ALA A 59 3.48 -19.56 21.23
N LYS A 60 3.01 -18.55 20.47
CA LYS A 60 2.22 -17.42 20.97
C LYS A 60 2.88 -16.73 22.17
N VAL A 61 4.19 -16.50 22.09
CA VAL A 61 4.98 -15.85 23.17
C VAL A 61 4.39 -14.48 23.53
N PHE A 62 3.91 -13.77 22.51
CA PHE A 62 3.15 -12.53 22.60
C PHE A 62 1.74 -12.71 22.00
N PRO A 63 0.76 -11.94 22.49
CA PRO A 63 -0.62 -12.02 22.00
C PRO A 63 -0.79 -11.52 20.55
N ASP A 64 -0.03 -10.50 20.15
CA ASP A 64 0.01 -9.96 18.78
C ASP A 64 1.31 -10.42 18.09
N GLY A 65 1.18 -11.04 16.92
CA GLY A 65 2.31 -11.53 16.10
C GLY A 65 3.24 -10.41 15.64
N LYS A 66 2.76 -9.17 15.56
CA LYS A 66 3.55 -7.98 15.22
C LYS A 66 4.58 -7.62 16.31
N THR A 67 4.35 -8.05 17.56
CA THR A 67 5.20 -7.68 18.70
C THR A 67 6.66 -8.10 18.50
N PHE A 68 6.88 -9.34 18.05
CA PHE A 68 8.24 -9.88 17.93
C PHE A 68 9.00 -9.31 16.73
N VAL A 69 8.32 -9.16 15.59
CA VAL A 69 8.93 -8.59 14.37
C VAL A 69 9.31 -7.12 14.53
N ASP A 70 8.72 -6.42 15.50
CA ASP A 70 9.04 -5.03 15.83
C ASP A 70 10.09 -4.87 16.94
N CYS A 71 10.51 -5.97 17.56
CA CYS A 71 11.52 -5.94 18.61
C CYS A 71 12.87 -5.45 18.08
N THR A 72 13.59 -4.67 18.88
CA THR A 72 14.97 -4.29 18.59
C THR A 72 15.92 -5.25 19.29
N PRO A 73 16.82 -5.96 18.59
CA PRO A 73 17.77 -6.83 19.25
C PRO A 73 18.79 -6.00 20.05
N LYS A 74 19.17 -6.48 21.23
CA LYS A 74 20.17 -5.83 22.10
C LYS A 74 21.61 -6.15 21.71
N GLN A 75 21.80 -7.14 20.84
CA GLN A 75 23.07 -7.73 20.42
C GLN A 75 23.02 -8.08 18.92
N PRO A 76 24.17 -8.30 18.26
CA PRO A 76 24.21 -8.78 16.88
C PRO A 76 23.42 -10.08 16.70
N ALA A 77 22.78 -10.25 15.54
CA ALA A 77 21.92 -11.39 15.27
C ALA A 77 22.64 -12.75 15.44
N GLU A 78 23.90 -12.82 15.01
CA GLU A 78 24.75 -14.02 15.13
C GLU A 78 24.93 -14.47 16.59
N GLU A 79 25.09 -13.54 17.52
CA GLU A 79 25.27 -13.84 18.96
C GLU A 79 23.97 -14.37 19.58
N ILE A 80 22.83 -13.75 19.24
CA ILE A 80 21.51 -14.18 19.72
C ILE A 80 21.17 -15.57 19.18
N LEU A 81 21.40 -15.82 17.90
CA LEU A 81 21.14 -17.13 17.28
C LEU A 81 22.03 -18.23 17.87
N ALA A 82 23.31 -17.94 18.12
CA ALA A 82 24.20 -18.89 18.79
C ALA A 82 23.75 -19.19 20.24
N ALA A 83 23.29 -18.17 20.97
CA ALA A 83 22.74 -18.36 22.31
C ALA A 83 21.46 -19.20 22.29
N TYR A 84 20.55 -18.93 21.37
CA TYR A 84 19.31 -19.70 21.20
C TYR A 84 19.61 -21.16 20.86
N GLU A 85 20.50 -21.44 19.90
CA GLU A 85 20.86 -22.81 19.52
C GLU A 85 21.47 -23.59 20.69
N ALA A 86 22.29 -22.94 21.52
CA ALA A 86 22.91 -23.56 22.68
C ALA A 86 21.92 -23.85 23.83
N MET A 87 20.80 -23.14 23.90
CA MET A 87 19.87 -23.21 25.03
C MET A 87 18.54 -23.89 24.71
N LYS A 88 18.10 -23.92 23.45
CA LYS A 88 16.72 -24.32 23.09
C LYS A 88 16.30 -25.74 23.50
N GLU A 89 17.27 -26.66 23.64
CA GLU A 89 17.04 -28.05 24.05
C GLU A 89 17.19 -28.27 25.57
N GLU A 90 17.58 -27.24 26.33
CA GLU A 90 17.78 -27.35 27.78
C GLU A 90 16.42 -27.43 28.51
N PRO A 91 16.25 -28.33 29.51
CA PRO A 91 14.97 -28.52 30.18
C PRO A 91 14.38 -27.27 30.86
N GLU A 92 15.24 -26.34 31.30
CA GLU A 92 14.86 -25.09 31.98
C GLU A 92 14.71 -23.89 31.02
N PHE A 93 14.80 -24.13 29.69
CA PHE A 93 14.69 -23.07 28.70
C PHE A 93 13.27 -22.51 28.63
N HIS A 94 13.17 -21.18 28.67
CA HIS A 94 11.92 -20.45 28.53
C HIS A 94 12.02 -19.43 27.41
N LEU A 95 11.39 -19.74 26.27
CA LEU A 95 11.46 -18.90 25.06
C LEU A 95 11.07 -17.44 25.31
N LYS A 96 10.04 -17.18 26.12
CA LYS A 96 9.65 -15.81 26.47
C LYS A 96 10.72 -15.07 27.26
N ALA A 97 11.36 -15.75 28.23
CA ALA A 97 12.43 -15.15 29.02
C ALA A 97 13.66 -14.86 28.13
N PHE A 98 13.99 -15.79 27.23
CA PHE A 98 15.04 -15.61 26.24
C PHE A 98 14.79 -14.37 25.36
N VAL A 99 13.58 -14.22 24.82
CA VAL A 99 13.24 -13.03 24.01
C VAL A 99 13.37 -11.75 24.84
N LEU A 100 12.84 -11.71 26.06
CA LEU A 100 12.92 -10.50 26.91
C LEU A 100 14.36 -10.17 27.34
N GLU A 101 15.24 -11.18 27.42
CA GLU A 101 16.66 -10.99 27.70
C GLU A 101 17.38 -10.38 26.49
N HIS A 102 17.18 -10.91 25.29
CA HIS A 102 17.95 -10.53 24.08
C HIS A 102 17.33 -9.42 23.23
N PHE A 103 16.06 -9.06 23.46
CA PHE A 103 15.34 -8.08 22.66
C PHE A 103 14.71 -6.99 23.53
N GLU A 104 14.65 -5.77 22.98
CA GLU A 104 13.84 -4.67 23.47
C GLU A 104 12.48 -4.73 22.79
N LEU A 105 11.42 -4.75 23.61
CA LEU A 105 10.05 -4.69 23.10
C LEU A 105 9.78 -3.33 22.42
N PRO A 106 8.84 -3.29 21.46
CA PRO A 106 8.42 -2.04 20.84
C PRO A 106 7.97 -1.01 21.89
N LYS A 107 8.29 0.26 21.67
CA LYS A 107 7.89 1.34 22.57
C LYS A 107 6.39 1.59 22.45
N ASP A 108 5.71 1.68 23.59
CA ASP A 108 4.33 2.17 23.67
C ASP A 108 4.30 3.71 23.77
N TYR A 109 4.11 4.35 22.62
CA TYR A 109 4.07 5.81 22.51
C TYR A 109 2.75 6.42 23.01
N ALA A 110 1.69 5.63 23.19
CA ALA A 110 0.38 6.12 23.64
C ALA A 110 0.31 6.34 25.16
N SER A 111 1.25 5.76 25.92
CA SER A 111 1.24 5.69 27.39
C SER A 111 1.30 7.03 28.15
N GLY A 112 1.61 8.15 27.48
CA GLY A 112 1.78 9.47 28.12
C GLY A 112 0.68 10.51 27.85
N PHE A 113 -0.20 10.29 26.86
CA PHE A 113 -1.21 11.29 26.49
C PHE A 113 -2.51 11.06 27.27
N THR A 114 -2.87 12.02 28.12
CA THR A 114 -4.17 12.03 28.80
C THR A 114 -5.13 12.94 28.03
N SER A 115 -6.25 12.38 27.58
CA SER A 115 -7.28 13.19 26.93
C SER A 115 -7.89 14.19 27.91
N ASP A 116 -8.10 15.40 27.43
CA ASP A 116 -8.77 16.48 28.16
C ASP A 116 -10.20 16.59 27.60
N PRO A 117 -11.22 16.07 28.32
CA PRO A 117 -12.59 16.03 27.84
C PRO A 117 -13.23 17.42 27.70
N SER A 118 -12.57 18.48 28.17
CA SER A 118 -13.02 19.86 27.94
C SER A 118 -12.67 20.42 26.55
N ARG A 119 -11.77 19.75 25.82
CA ARG A 119 -11.38 20.18 24.47
C ARG A 119 -12.45 19.82 23.45
N SER A 120 -12.69 20.74 22.52
CA SER A 120 -13.42 20.39 21.30
C SER A 120 -12.66 19.30 20.51
N PRO A 121 -13.36 18.52 19.67
CA PRO A 121 -12.74 17.53 18.80
C PRO A 121 -11.55 18.10 17.99
N ALA A 122 -11.72 19.28 17.39
CA ALA A 122 -10.66 19.94 16.61
C ALA A 122 -9.45 20.34 17.49
N ALA A 123 -9.68 20.83 18.71
CA ALA A 123 -8.60 21.17 19.64
C ALA A 123 -7.87 19.92 20.15
N HIS A 124 -8.59 18.82 20.36
CA HIS A 124 -8.01 17.52 20.71
C HIS A 124 -7.11 16.99 19.59
N ILE A 125 -7.60 16.96 18.34
CA ILE A 125 -6.83 16.51 17.18
C ILE A 125 -5.54 17.32 17.03
N ASN A 126 -5.61 18.65 17.13
CA ASN A 126 -4.43 19.50 17.03
C ASN A 126 -3.39 19.23 18.12
N ALA A 127 -3.83 18.83 19.31
CA ALA A 127 -2.95 18.45 20.40
C ALA A 127 -2.36 17.03 20.24
N LEU A 128 -2.95 16.18 19.40
CA LEU A 128 -2.44 14.84 19.11
C LEU A 128 -1.31 14.83 18.08
N TRP A 129 -1.22 15.81 17.18
CA TRP A 129 -0.17 15.80 16.15
C TRP A 129 1.25 15.60 16.68
N PRO A 130 1.70 16.28 17.76
CA PRO A 130 3.02 16.03 18.33
C PRO A 130 3.18 14.61 18.93
N VAL A 131 2.10 13.99 19.41
CA VAL A 131 2.11 12.63 19.99
C VAL A 131 2.25 11.57 18.91
N LEU A 132 1.59 11.80 17.77
CA LEU A 132 1.65 10.94 16.59
C LEU A 132 2.91 11.19 15.74
N THR A 133 3.68 12.24 16.04
CA THR A 133 4.92 12.52 15.32
C THR A 133 6.04 11.59 15.79
N ARG A 134 6.85 11.12 14.85
CA ARG A 134 8.14 10.50 15.06
C ARG A 134 9.21 11.43 14.51
N GLU A 135 10.27 11.59 15.29
CA GLU A 135 11.45 12.34 14.86
C GLU A 135 12.26 11.53 13.83
N PRO A 136 13.11 12.17 13.01
CA PRO A 136 13.99 11.47 12.07
C PRO A 136 14.74 10.32 12.74
N ASP A 137 14.77 9.18 12.07
CA ASP A 137 15.43 7.98 12.59
C ASP A 137 16.95 8.11 12.44
N ASN A 138 17.70 7.54 13.39
CA ASN A 138 19.15 7.43 13.24
C ASN A 138 19.51 6.34 12.22
N GLN A 139 20.71 6.38 11.65
CA GLN A 139 21.15 5.43 10.60
C GLN A 139 21.31 3.96 11.08
N SER A 140 21.13 3.65 12.36
CA SER A 140 21.39 2.31 12.90
C SER A 140 20.08 1.60 13.24
N THR A 141 19.64 0.68 12.38
CA THR A 141 18.45 -0.13 12.63
C THR A 141 18.84 -1.58 12.83
N MET A 142 19.25 -1.91 14.06
CA MET A 142 19.40 -3.33 14.43
C MET A 142 18.05 -4.07 14.39
N GLY A 143 16.92 -3.35 14.44
CA GLY A 143 15.54 -3.88 14.31
C GLY A 143 15.01 -3.87 12.88
N SER A 144 13.68 -3.94 12.73
CA SER A 144 12.98 -3.99 11.44
C SER A 144 12.61 -2.62 10.84
N LEU A 145 12.59 -1.56 11.64
CA LEU A 145 12.25 -0.21 11.17
C LEU A 145 13.30 0.27 10.15
N ILE A 146 12.83 0.79 9.02
CA ILE A 146 13.67 1.41 7.98
C ILE A 146 13.80 2.89 8.34
N PRO A 147 15.02 3.44 8.50
CA PRO A 147 15.18 4.79 9.00
C PRO A 147 14.74 5.83 7.96
N LEU A 148 14.00 6.85 8.41
CA LEU A 148 13.57 7.96 7.56
C LEU A 148 14.30 9.27 7.88
N PRO A 149 14.68 10.08 6.86
CA PRO A 149 15.50 11.28 7.05
C PRO A 149 14.77 12.47 7.68
N ASN A 150 13.43 12.51 7.64
CA ASN A 150 12.63 13.61 8.17
C ASN A 150 11.59 13.10 9.17
N ALA A 151 11.02 14.01 9.97
CA ALA A 151 9.92 13.70 10.87
C ALA A 151 8.66 13.27 10.10
N TYR A 152 7.86 12.39 10.69
CA TYR A 152 6.64 11.87 10.07
C TYR A 152 5.55 11.62 11.11
N VAL A 153 4.29 11.57 10.65
CA VAL A 153 3.15 11.20 11.49
C VAL A 153 2.82 9.72 11.28
N VAL A 154 2.61 8.99 12.37
CA VAL A 154 2.14 7.60 12.34
C VAL A 154 0.65 7.52 12.64
N PRO A 155 -0.04 6.42 12.28
CA PRO A 155 -1.47 6.29 12.57
C PRO A 155 -1.82 6.35 14.06
N GLY A 156 -1.10 5.63 14.92
CA GLY A 156 -1.38 5.53 16.36
C GLY A 156 -1.49 4.08 16.86
N GLY A 157 -1.44 3.88 18.18
CA GLY A 157 -1.50 2.55 18.79
C GLY A 157 -0.32 1.64 18.40
N ARG A 158 -0.63 0.42 17.91
CA ARG A 158 0.35 -0.59 17.45
C ARG A 158 1.17 -0.18 16.22
N PHE A 159 0.72 0.85 15.50
CA PHE A 159 1.33 1.33 14.27
C PHE A 159 2.41 2.36 14.61
N GLY A 160 3.63 1.87 14.84
CA GLY A 160 4.80 2.67 15.20
C GLY A 160 5.58 3.24 14.01
N GLU A 161 5.17 2.89 12.80
CA GLU A 161 5.80 3.22 11.51
C GLU A 161 4.88 4.10 10.65
N ILE A 162 5.43 4.79 9.65
CA ILE A 162 4.61 5.49 8.65
C ILE A 162 3.92 4.45 7.77
N TYR A 163 2.65 4.69 7.43
CA TYR A 163 1.91 3.91 6.44
C TYR A 163 1.62 4.77 5.21
N TYR A 164 1.65 4.16 4.04
CA TYR A 164 1.62 4.89 2.78
C TYR A 164 0.30 5.64 2.57
N TRP A 165 -0.83 4.96 2.35
CA TRP A 165 -2.06 5.65 1.99
C TRP A 165 -2.70 6.41 3.16
N ASP A 166 -2.54 5.95 4.41
CA ASP A 166 -2.94 6.63 5.65
C ASP A 166 -2.41 8.07 5.70
N SER A 167 -1.20 8.25 5.20
CA SER A 167 -0.51 9.53 5.21
C SER A 167 -1.24 10.58 4.38
N TYR A 168 -1.90 10.22 3.27
CA TYR A 168 -2.65 11.18 2.46
C TYR A 168 -3.81 11.76 3.26
N PHE A 169 -4.59 10.89 3.90
CA PHE A 169 -5.73 11.31 4.71
C PHE A 169 -5.31 12.06 5.97
N THR A 170 -4.16 11.69 6.55
CA THR A 170 -3.53 12.44 7.64
C THR A 170 -3.11 13.84 7.18
N MET A 171 -2.52 13.96 5.98
CA MET A 171 -2.09 15.24 5.42
C MET A 171 -3.25 16.22 5.21
N LEU A 172 -4.48 15.75 4.95
CA LEU A 172 -5.67 16.61 4.89
C LEU A 172 -5.86 17.43 6.18
N GLY A 173 -5.68 16.81 7.34
CA GLY A 173 -5.74 17.51 8.62
C GLY A 173 -4.51 18.35 8.91
N LEU A 174 -3.33 17.90 8.48
CA LEU A 174 -2.11 18.70 8.60
C LEU A 174 -2.20 19.99 7.79
N GLU A 175 -2.82 19.96 6.60
CA GLU A 175 -3.07 21.13 5.77
C GLU A 175 -3.96 22.13 6.50
N VAL A 176 -5.09 21.66 7.05
CA VAL A 176 -5.99 22.50 7.87
C VAL A 176 -5.30 23.08 9.09
N ALA A 177 -4.40 22.31 9.71
CA ALA A 177 -3.61 22.76 10.86
C ALA A 177 -2.43 23.70 10.49
N GLY A 178 -2.25 24.04 9.20
CA GLY A 178 -1.15 24.88 8.71
C GLY A 178 0.24 24.22 8.85
N LYS A 179 0.30 22.89 8.88
CA LYS A 179 1.53 22.10 9.06
C LYS A 179 2.14 21.67 7.72
N THR A 180 2.23 22.58 6.75
CA THR A 180 2.76 22.30 5.40
C THR A 180 4.19 21.74 5.43
N ASP A 181 5.03 22.17 6.38
CA ASP A 181 6.38 21.60 6.55
C ASP A 181 6.36 20.11 6.88
N MET A 182 5.39 19.66 7.69
CA MET A 182 5.24 18.23 8.00
C MET A 182 4.76 17.44 6.78
N ILE A 183 3.85 18.00 5.97
CA ILE A 183 3.43 17.39 4.70
C ILE A 183 4.65 17.21 3.78
N ARG A 184 5.49 18.24 3.66
CA ARG A 184 6.72 18.19 2.87
C ARG A 184 7.71 17.14 3.40
N ASN A 185 7.91 17.06 4.72
CA ASN A 185 8.76 16.05 5.34
C ASN A 185 8.30 14.63 5.01
N MET A 186 6.99 14.36 5.10
CA MET A 186 6.43 13.05 4.78
C MET A 186 6.57 12.72 3.28
N LEU A 187 6.35 13.68 2.37
CA LEU A 187 6.62 13.51 0.94
C LEU A 187 8.11 13.27 0.63
N ASP A 188 9.01 13.97 1.32
CA ASP A 188 10.46 13.76 1.19
C ASP A 188 10.88 12.37 1.70
N ASN A 189 10.23 11.86 2.74
CA ASN A 189 10.44 10.48 3.22
C ASN A 189 9.93 9.43 2.21
N PHE A 190 8.77 9.66 1.59
CA PHE A 190 8.28 8.77 0.54
C PHE A 190 9.17 8.82 -0.71
N ALA A 191 9.64 10.01 -1.11
CA ALA A 191 10.61 10.16 -2.18
C ALA A 191 11.92 9.41 -1.86
N TYR A 192 12.40 9.50 -0.61
CA TYR A 192 13.55 8.74 -0.14
C TYR A 192 13.34 7.22 -0.24
N LEU A 193 12.17 6.71 0.15
CA LEU A 193 11.84 5.28 0.01
C LEU A 193 11.80 4.86 -1.46
N ILE A 194 11.17 5.64 -2.35
CA ILE A 194 11.20 5.37 -3.80
C ILE A 194 12.64 5.32 -4.32
N ASP A 195 13.51 6.23 -3.88
CA ASP A 195 14.89 6.31 -4.35
C ASP A 195 15.80 5.20 -3.79
N THR A 196 15.51 4.67 -2.59
CA THR A 196 16.38 3.72 -1.89
C THR A 196 15.87 2.27 -1.88
N VAL A 197 14.56 2.09 -1.87
CA VAL A 197 13.88 0.79 -1.92
C VAL A 197 13.38 0.48 -3.33
N GLY A 198 13.00 1.51 -4.09
CA GLY A 198 12.47 1.37 -5.46
C GLY A 198 10.96 1.62 -5.56
N PHE A 199 10.26 1.67 -4.43
CA PHE A 199 8.83 1.97 -4.31
C PHE A 199 8.52 2.41 -2.87
N ILE A 200 7.28 2.82 -2.59
CA ILE A 200 6.84 3.09 -1.22
C ILE A 200 6.28 1.79 -0.62
N PRO A 201 6.94 1.16 0.36
CA PRO A 201 6.42 -0.03 1.03
C PRO A 201 5.14 0.30 1.83
N ASN A 202 4.36 -0.73 2.14
CA ASN A 202 3.14 -0.63 2.97
C ASN A 202 3.35 0.28 4.20
N GLY A 203 4.43 0.03 4.94
CA GLY A 203 5.03 0.96 5.89
C GLY A 203 6.55 0.83 5.92
N ASN A 204 7.26 1.69 6.67
CA ASN A 204 8.73 1.68 6.70
C ASN A 204 9.33 0.56 7.58
N ARG A 205 9.00 -0.70 7.29
CA ARG A 205 9.54 -1.91 7.93
C ARG A 205 10.10 -2.87 6.89
N ASP A 206 11.16 -3.60 7.23
CA ASP A 206 11.82 -4.54 6.32
C ASP A 206 10.92 -5.69 5.84
N TYR A 207 10.00 -6.18 6.67
CA TYR A 207 8.99 -7.18 6.30
C TYR A 207 7.86 -6.64 5.38
N PHE A 208 7.88 -5.34 5.06
CA PHE A 208 7.01 -4.73 4.05
C PHE A 208 7.71 -4.48 2.71
N LEU A 209 8.98 -4.87 2.55
CA LEU A 209 9.75 -4.67 1.31
C LEU A 209 9.31 -5.55 0.13
N THR A 210 8.23 -6.31 0.26
CA THR A 210 7.64 -7.11 -0.82
C THR A 210 6.32 -6.55 -1.35
N ARG A 211 5.75 -5.51 -0.74
CA ARG A 211 4.47 -4.90 -1.16
C ARG A 211 4.39 -3.41 -0.88
N SER A 212 3.66 -2.70 -1.74
CA SER A 212 3.31 -1.30 -1.54
C SER A 212 2.02 -1.15 -0.72
N GLN A 213 1.26 -0.10 -1.01
CA GLN A 213 -0.09 0.20 -0.56
C GLN A 213 -0.80 1.02 -1.66
N PRO A 214 -2.09 1.41 -1.56
CA PRO A 214 -2.75 2.21 -2.59
C PRO A 214 -1.96 3.48 -2.96
N PRO A 215 -1.65 3.74 -4.25
CA PRO A 215 -0.65 4.74 -4.64
C PRO A 215 -1.16 6.19 -4.59
N PHE A 216 -1.18 6.76 -3.40
CA PHE A 216 -1.63 8.15 -3.15
C PHE A 216 -0.52 9.21 -3.29
N PHE A 217 0.74 8.87 -3.56
CA PHE A 217 1.85 9.84 -3.62
C PHE A 217 1.58 10.95 -4.65
N ALA A 218 1.02 10.63 -5.82
CA ALA A 218 0.57 11.64 -6.78
C ALA A 218 -0.47 12.61 -6.21
N ALA A 219 -1.45 12.11 -5.43
CA ALA A 219 -2.45 12.94 -4.77
C ALA A 219 -1.86 13.74 -3.60
N MET A 220 -0.85 13.21 -2.90
CA MET A 220 -0.11 13.95 -1.86
C MET A 220 0.71 15.09 -2.47
N VAL A 221 1.38 14.86 -3.60
CA VAL A 221 2.11 15.90 -4.35
C VAL A 221 1.14 16.99 -4.79
N ASP A 222 -0.03 16.61 -5.30
CA ASP A 222 -1.07 17.57 -5.70
C ASP A 222 -1.61 18.36 -4.51
N LEU A 223 -1.86 17.70 -3.36
CA LEU A 223 -2.27 18.36 -2.11
C LEU A 223 -1.24 19.40 -1.65
N LEU A 224 0.04 19.03 -1.58
CA LEU A 224 1.10 19.97 -1.19
C LEU A 224 1.18 21.13 -2.18
N ALA A 225 1.12 20.86 -3.48
CA ALA A 225 1.15 21.91 -4.50
C ALA A 225 -0.03 22.87 -4.34
N GLN A 226 -1.24 22.37 -4.08
CA GLN A 226 -2.42 23.22 -3.87
C GLN A 226 -2.36 24.05 -2.56
N SER A 227 -1.57 23.61 -1.58
CA SER A 227 -1.35 24.36 -0.33
C SER A 227 -0.40 25.56 -0.48
N GLU A 228 0.35 25.64 -1.59
CA GLU A 228 1.24 26.79 -1.87
C GLU A 228 0.46 27.99 -2.42
N LEU A 229 0.81 29.19 -1.94
CA LEU A 229 0.11 30.43 -2.30
C LEU A 229 0.44 30.94 -3.72
N GLU A 230 1.71 30.83 -4.11
CA GLU A 230 2.20 31.39 -5.37
C GLU A 230 2.30 30.30 -6.45
N SER A 231 1.80 30.61 -7.65
CA SER A 231 1.80 29.66 -8.78
C SER A 231 3.20 29.08 -9.12
N THR A 232 4.27 29.83 -8.85
CA THR A 232 5.65 29.36 -9.04
C THR A 232 6.04 28.26 -8.05
N ASP A 233 5.57 28.36 -6.81
CA ASP A 233 5.84 27.38 -5.76
C ASP A 233 5.01 26.11 -5.98
N GLN A 234 3.75 26.26 -6.41
CA GLN A 234 2.91 25.14 -6.86
C GLN A 234 3.60 24.33 -7.95
N GLN A 235 4.13 25.01 -8.99
CA GLN A 235 4.86 24.36 -10.07
C GLN A 235 6.15 23.68 -9.60
N ALA A 236 6.88 24.32 -8.68
CA ALA A 236 8.11 23.77 -8.11
C ALA A 236 7.87 22.45 -7.36
N VAL A 237 6.72 22.29 -6.70
CA VAL A 237 6.35 21.01 -6.04
C VAL A 237 6.24 19.87 -7.05
N TYR A 238 5.50 20.04 -8.16
CA TYR A 238 5.40 18.99 -9.19
C TYR A 238 6.77 18.65 -9.81
N LEU A 239 7.58 19.67 -10.09
CA LEU A 239 8.92 19.47 -10.66
C LEU A 239 9.88 18.76 -9.70
N ARG A 240 9.78 19.05 -8.39
CA ARG A 240 10.61 18.43 -7.35
C ARG A 240 10.40 16.92 -7.27
N TYR A 241 9.15 16.47 -7.33
CA TYR A 241 8.81 15.05 -7.14
C TYR A 241 8.59 14.28 -8.46
N LEU A 242 8.70 14.93 -9.63
CA LEU A 242 8.56 14.29 -10.94
C LEU A 242 9.43 13.02 -11.08
N PRO A 243 10.72 13.00 -10.70
CA PRO A 243 11.53 11.78 -10.82
C PRO A 243 10.97 10.59 -10.04
N GLN A 244 10.44 10.83 -8.84
CA GLN A 244 9.88 9.79 -7.98
C GLN A 244 8.49 9.35 -8.44
N LEU A 245 7.67 10.27 -8.97
CA LEU A 245 6.40 9.91 -9.63
C LEU A 245 6.64 8.96 -10.82
N GLU A 246 7.68 9.21 -11.62
CA GLU A 246 8.03 8.34 -12.76
C GLU A 246 8.53 6.96 -12.30
N LYS A 247 9.32 6.91 -11.22
CA LYS A 247 9.80 5.64 -10.63
C LYS A 247 8.66 4.82 -10.03
N GLU A 248 7.74 5.46 -9.31
CA GLU A 248 6.57 4.78 -8.77
C GLU A 248 5.68 4.23 -9.88
N TYR A 249 5.43 5.00 -10.95
CA TYR A 249 4.69 4.50 -12.11
C TYR A 249 5.39 3.29 -12.74
N ALA A 250 6.73 3.32 -12.86
CA ALA A 250 7.49 2.19 -13.37
C ALA A 250 7.39 0.95 -12.47
N PHE A 251 7.27 1.11 -11.14
CA PHE A 251 7.00 0.01 -10.22
C PHE A 251 5.64 -0.65 -10.52
N TRP A 252 4.56 0.14 -10.58
CA TRP A 252 3.22 -0.39 -10.86
C TRP A 252 3.09 -1.00 -12.27
N MET A 253 3.83 -0.48 -13.24
CA MET A 253 3.84 -0.99 -14.62
C MET A 253 4.92 -2.06 -14.87
N ASN A 254 5.61 -2.52 -13.82
CA ASN A 254 6.65 -3.55 -13.94
C ASN A 254 6.04 -4.89 -14.39
N GLY A 255 6.33 -5.28 -15.63
CA GLY A 255 5.76 -6.47 -16.28
C GLY A 255 4.93 -6.18 -17.53
N GLU A 256 4.68 -4.91 -17.86
CA GLU A 256 3.92 -4.51 -19.07
C GLU A 256 4.47 -5.10 -20.37
N GLU A 257 5.80 -5.20 -20.51
CA GLU A 257 6.42 -5.81 -21.70
C GLU A 257 6.38 -7.36 -21.71
N GLN A 258 6.01 -7.99 -20.59
CA GLN A 258 6.04 -9.44 -20.39
C GLN A 258 4.65 -10.08 -20.48
N VAL A 259 3.58 -9.28 -20.34
CA VAL A 259 2.21 -9.76 -20.46
C VAL A 259 1.86 -10.06 -21.92
N SER A 260 1.17 -11.17 -22.15
CA SER A 260 0.69 -11.61 -23.48
C SER A 260 -0.74 -12.12 -23.39
N ALA A 261 -1.31 -12.64 -24.48
CA ALA A 261 -2.62 -13.29 -24.41
C ALA A 261 -2.58 -14.62 -23.64
N GLU A 262 -1.44 -15.30 -23.66
CA GLU A 262 -1.18 -16.59 -23.00
C GLU A 262 -0.74 -16.43 -21.55
N ASN A 263 -0.07 -15.32 -21.24
CA ASN A 263 0.32 -14.94 -19.88
C ASN A 263 -0.23 -13.54 -19.57
N PRO A 264 -1.53 -13.41 -19.27
CA PRO A 264 -2.20 -12.12 -19.20
C PRO A 264 -1.82 -11.30 -17.97
N ALA A 265 -1.13 -11.86 -16.97
CA ALA A 265 -0.78 -11.11 -15.77
C ALA A 265 0.64 -11.39 -15.31
N VAL A 266 1.40 -10.32 -15.08
CA VAL A 266 2.76 -10.35 -14.54
C VAL A 266 2.87 -9.28 -13.48
N LYS A 267 3.21 -9.69 -12.26
CA LYS A 267 3.21 -8.81 -11.08
C LYS A 267 1.89 -8.04 -10.96
N HIS A 268 1.94 -6.71 -10.85
CA HIS A 268 0.80 -5.81 -10.80
C HIS A 268 0.10 -5.59 -12.13
N VAL A 269 0.67 -5.99 -13.27
CA VAL A 269 0.12 -5.67 -14.60
C VAL A 269 -0.77 -6.79 -15.11
N VAL A 270 -1.94 -6.43 -15.64
CA VAL A 270 -2.88 -7.34 -16.30
C VAL A 270 -3.22 -6.82 -17.70
N ARG A 271 -3.03 -7.66 -18.70
CA ARG A 271 -3.43 -7.45 -20.10
C ARG A 271 -4.76 -8.12 -20.37
N LEU A 272 -5.74 -7.31 -20.74
CA LEU A 272 -7.09 -7.75 -21.10
C LEU A 272 -7.18 -8.17 -22.58
N PRO A 273 -8.27 -8.86 -22.99
CA PRO A 273 -8.33 -9.55 -24.28
C PRO A 273 -8.08 -8.68 -25.53
N GLU A 274 -8.47 -7.41 -25.50
CA GLU A 274 -8.27 -6.48 -26.63
C GLU A 274 -6.95 -5.70 -26.52
N GLY A 275 -6.11 -6.02 -25.53
CA GLY A 275 -4.79 -5.45 -25.32
C GLY A 275 -4.77 -4.28 -24.35
N GLU A 276 -5.90 -3.95 -23.72
CA GLU A 276 -5.94 -2.94 -22.66
C GLU A 276 -5.11 -3.39 -21.46
N ILE A 277 -4.47 -2.44 -20.80
CA ILE A 277 -3.67 -2.68 -19.61
C ILE A 277 -4.37 -2.06 -18.41
N LEU A 278 -4.60 -2.88 -17.38
CA LEU A 278 -5.03 -2.45 -16.05
C LEU A 278 -4.10 -3.11 -15.03
N ASN A 279 -4.24 -2.71 -13.76
CA ASN A 279 -3.40 -3.21 -12.69
C ASN A 279 -4.20 -3.97 -11.64
N ARG A 280 -3.52 -4.84 -10.91
CA ARG A 280 -3.99 -5.56 -9.72
C ARG A 280 -3.03 -5.35 -8.57
N TYR A 281 -3.49 -5.56 -7.34
CA TYR A 281 -2.59 -5.70 -6.20
C TYR A 281 -1.85 -7.04 -6.27
N TRP A 282 -0.56 -7.03 -5.91
CA TRP A 282 0.34 -8.16 -5.97
C TRP A 282 1.56 -7.94 -5.04
N ASP A 283 1.68 -8.75 -3.99
CA ASP A 283 2.90 -8.82 -3.17
C ASP A 283 3.93 -9.76 -3.83
N GLU A 284 5.24 -9.49 -3.70
CA GLU A 284 6.32 -10.34 -4.23
C GLU A 284 6.61 -11.62 -3.41
N GLY A 285 6.17 -11.69 -2.16
CA GLY A 285 6.20 -12.86 -1.28
C GLY A 285 4.97 -13.76 -1.42
N ASP A 286 5.21 -15.07 -1.40
CA ASP A 286 4.21 -16.15 -1.36
C ASP A 286 4.36 -17.03 -0.12
N TYR A 287 4.81 -16.45 0.98
CA TYR A 287 4.99 -17.11 2.27
C TYR A 287 4.18 -16.36 3.34
N PRO A 288 3.95 -16.91 4.55
CA PRO A 288 3.14 -16.23 5.56
C PRO A 288 3.69 -14.84 5.92
N ARG A 289 2.82 -13.84 6.10
CA ARG A 289 3.15 -12.50 6.62
C ARG A 289 3.94 -12.60 7.91
N GLU A 290 5.07 -11.94 8.04
CA GLU A 290 5.91 -12.06 9.24
C GLU A 290 5.18 -11.53 10.48
N GLU A 291 4.41 -10.45 10.32
CA GLU A 291 3.61 -9.81 11.35
C GLU A 291 2.35 -10.59 11.74
N MET A 292 1.91 -11.55 10.90
CA MET A 292 0.73 -12.42 11.13
C MET A 292 1.03 -13.90 10.82
N HIS A 293 2.27 -14.35 11.08
CA HIS A 293 2.81 -15.60 10.52
C HIS A 293 1.96 -16.84 10.82
N ARG A 294 1.53 -16.97 12.06
CA ARG A 294 0.70 -18.09 12.49
C ARG A 294 -0.69 -18.03 11.84
N ASP A 295 -1.31 -16.86 11.85
CA ASP A 295 -2.69 -16.68 11.40
C ASP A 295 -2.83 -16.93 9.88
N ASP A 296 -1.79 -16.58 9.10
CA ASP A 296 -1.68 -16.93 7.69
C ASP A 296 -1.56 -18.44 7.47
N ILE A 297 -0.71 -19.14 8.23
CA ILE A 297 -0.58 -20.61 8.16
C ILE A 297 -1.93 -21.28 8.49
N GLU A 298 -2.57 -20.88 9.59
CA GLU A 298 -3.87 -21.41 10.01
C GLU A 298 -4.96 -21.15 8.95
N THR A 299 -4.84 -20.07 8.17
CA THR A 299 -5.76 -19.76 7.05
C THR A 299 -5.48 -20.63 5.84
N ALA A 300 -4.21 -20.79 5.44
CA ALA A 300 -3.84 -21.65 4.32
C ALA A 300 -4.17 -23.13 4.57
N GLU A 301 -4.06 -23.60 5.81
CA GLU A 301 -4.46 -24.97 6.21
C GLU A 301 -5.96 -25.25 6.00
N LYS A 302 -6.81 -24.21 6.02
CA LYS A 302 -8.26 -24.33 5.75
C LYS A 302 -8.59 -24.34 4.25
N ALA A 303 -7.65 -23.95 3.39
CA ALA A 303 -7.83 -23.88 1.95
C ALA A 303 -7.49 -25.23 1.28
N GLU A 304 -8.33 -26.26 1.49
CA GLU A 304 -8.03 -27.65 1.08
C GLU A 304 -7.69 -27.84 -0.41
N ASP A 305 -8.23 -26.98 -1.30
CA ASP A 305 -8.10 -27.10 -2.76
C ASP A 305 -7.10 -26.10 -3.38
N ARG A 306 -6.26 -25.43 -2.58
CA ARG A 306 -5.34 -24.39 -3.07
C ARG A 306 -3.91 -24.61 -2.55
N PRO A 307 -2.87 -24.39 -3.38
CA PRO A 307 -1.50 -24.32 -2.89
C PRO A 307 -1.38 -23.23 -1.82
N ALA A 308 -0.71 -23.53 -0.71
CA ALA A 308 -0.56 -22.61 0.41
C ALA A 308 0.10 -21.29 -0.03
N GLU A 309 1.09 -21.39 -0.92
CA GLU A 309 1.81 -20.26 -1.52
C GLU A 309 0.87 -19.28 -2.24
N GLN A 310 -0.16 -19.81 -2.91
CA GLN A 310 -1.16 -18.97 -3.58
C GLN A 310 -2.04 -18.25 -2.55
N VAL A 311 -2.44 -18.93 -1.47
CA VAL A 311 -3.22 -18.32 -0.39
C VAL A 311 -2.42 -17.21 0.29
N TYR A 312 -1.15 -17.48 0.63
CA TYR A 312 -0.26 -16.47 1.22
C TYR A 312 -0.08 -15.25 0.33
N ARG A 313 0.13 -15.47 -0.98
CA ARG A 313 0.23 -14.39 -1.97
C ARG A 313 -1.03 -13.53 -1.99
N ASP A 314 -2.20 -14.15 -1.98
CA ASP A 314 -3.48 -13.43 -2.03
C ASP A 314 -3.79 -12.67 -0.72
N LEU A 315 -3.44 -13.24 0.44
CA LEU A 315 -3.52 -12.55 1.75
C LEU A 315 -2.60 -11.33 1.78
N ARG A 316 -1.33 -11.50 1.38
CA ARG A 316 -0.37 -10.40 1.28
C ARG A 316 -0.79 -9.32 0.30
N SER A 317 -1.33 -9.70 -0.85
CA SER A 317 -1.83 -8.76 -1.86
C SER A 317 -3.08 -8.01 -1.38
N ALA A 318 -3.93 -8.63 -0.55
CA ALA A 318 -5.01 -7.91 0.13
C ALA A 318 -4.47 -6.87 1.13
N CYS A 319 -3.33 -7.13 1.78
CA CYS A 319 -2.65 -6.12 2.60
C CYS A 319 -2.06 -4.98 1.76
N GLU A 320 -1.55 -5.27 0.55
CA GLU A 320 -1.15 -4.22 -0.40
C GLU A 320 -2.34 -3.35 -0.85
N SER A 321 -3.55 -3.92 -0.88
CA SER A 321 -4.75 -3.14 -1.19
C SER A 321 -5.15 -2.15 -0.11
N GLY A 322 -4.64 -2.31 1.11
CA GLY A 322 -5.11 -1.61 2.30
C GLY A 322 -6.44 -2.12 2.86
N TRP A 323 -7.10 -3.10 2.21
CA TRP A 323 -8.37 -3.70 2.62
C TRP A 323 -8.18 -5.13 3.16
N ASP A 324 -7.29 -5.32 4.12
CA ASP A 324 -7.01 -6.59 4.80
C ASP A 324 -7.88 -6.77 6.06
N PHE A 325 -8.92 -7.59 6.09
CA PHE A 325 -9.54 -8.26 4.95
C PHE A 325 -10.97 -7.79 4.73
N SER A 326 -11.50 -8.16 3.57
CA SER A 326 -12.82 -7.83 3.08
C SER A 326 -13.36 -8.93 2.18
N SER A 327 -14.68 -9.16 2.25
CA SER A 327 -15.47 -9.96 1.32
C SER A 327 -15.23 -9.59 -0.14
N ARG A 328 -14.85 -8.34 -0.40
CA ARG A 328 -14.42 -7.82 -1.70
C ARG A 328 -13.40 -8.71 -2.42
N TRP A 329 -12.53 -9.39 -1.67
CA TRP A 329 -11.44 -10.21 -2.21
C TRP A 329 -11.74 -11.71 -2.22
N PHE A 330 -12.88 -12.14 -1.70
CA PHE A 330 -13.15 -13.55 -1.44
C PHE A 330 -14.04 -14.14 -2.54
N ALA A 331 -13.78 -15.40 -2.93
CA ALA A 331 -14.71 -16.13 -3.80
C ALA A 331 -16.02 -16.47 -3.06
N ASP A 332 -15.92 -16.82 -1.78
CA ASP A 332 -17.04 -16.94 -0.85
C ASP A 332 -16.94 -15.79 0.18
N PRO A 333 -17.88 -14.83 0.19
CA PRO A 333 -17.78 -13.62 1.01
C PRO A 333 -17.73 -13.90 2.53
N GLU A 334 -18.08 -15.12 2.97
CA GLU A 334 -18.06 -15.52 4.38
C GLU A 334 -16.75 -16.23 4.80
N ARG A 335 -15.84 -16.51 3.85
CA ARG A 335 -14.67 -17.38 4.09
C ARG A 335 -13.35 -16.77 3.62
N LEU A 336 -12.52 -16.36 4.57
CA LEU A 336 -11.20 -15.74 4.31
C LEU A 336 -10.27 -16.62 3.47
N GLU A 337 -10.27 -17.94 3.68
CA GLU A 337 -9.42 -18.89 2.96
C GLU A 337 -9.71 -18.95 1.44
N THR A 338 -10.83 -18.35 1.01
CA THR A 338 -11.20 -18.19 -0.40
C THR A 338 -10.70 -16.89 -1.03
N VAL A 339 -9.83 -16.14 -0.35
CA VAL A 339 -9.20 -14.91 -0.83
C VAL A 339 -8.47 -15.11 -2.17
N GLN A 340 -8.77 -14.28 -3.16
CA GLN A 340 -8.27 -14.41 -4.53
C GLN A 340 -7.83 -13.06 -5.12
N THR A 341 -7.29 -12.18 -4.28
CA THR A 341 -6.93 -10.79 -4.59
C THR A 341 -6.15 -10.64 -5.90
N THR A 342 -5.17 -11.51 -6.17
CA THR A 342 -4.35 -11.44 -7.37
C THR A 342 -5.10 -11.80 -8.66
N GLN A 343 -6.34 -12.29 -8.59
CA GLN A 343 -7.17 -12.56 -9.75
C GLN A 343 -8.13 -11.41 -10.07
N ILE A 344 -8.13 -10.37 -9.24
CA ILE A 344 -9.06 -9.25 -9.31
C ILE A 344 -8.34 -8.00 -9.80
N ILE A 345 -8.94 -7.33 -10.79
CA ILE A 345 -8.58 -5.98 -11.24
C ILE A 345 -9.45 -5.01 -10.44
N PRO A 346 -8.89 -4.26 -9.48
CA PRO A 346 -9.70 -3.47 -8.57
C PRO A 346 -9.88 -2.03 -9.07
N VAL A 347 -11.07 -1.48 -8.87
CA VAL A 347 -11.46 -0.17 -9.42
C VAL A 347 -10.73 1.00 -8.77
N ASP A 348 -10.42 0.89 -7.49
CA ASP A 348 -9.67 1.88 -6.73
C ASP A 348 -8.22 2.03 -7.23
N LEU A 349 -7.46 0.93 -7.36
CA LEU A 349 -6.08 0.98 -7.86
C LEU A 349 -6.02 1.63 -9.23
N ASN A 350 -6.92 1.26 -10.13
CA ASN A 350 -6.91 1.77 -11.49
C ASN A 350 -7.34 3.25 -11.56
N ALA A 351 -8.21 3.71 -10.68
CA ALA A 351 -8.50 5.13 -10.55
C ALA A 351 -7.31 5.93 -9.96
N LEU A 352 -6.56 5.34 -9.02
CA LEU A 352 -5.34 5.96 -8.49
C LEU A 352 -4.23 6.07 -9.54
N LEU A 353 -4.04 5.03 -10.37
CA LEU A 353 -3.06 5.06 -11.46
C LEU A 353 -3.47 6.04 -12.57
N TYR A 354 -4.77 6.21 -12.82
CA TYR A 354 -5.26 7.28 -13.70
C TYR A 354 -4.85 8.66 -13.17
N ASN A 355 -5.02 8.91 -11.87
CA ASN A 355 -4.56 10.15 -11.24
C ASN A 355 -3.04 10.32 -11.36
N LEU A 356 -2.25 9.27 -11.11
CA LEU A 356 -0.79 9.33 -11.29
C LEU A 356 -0.40 9.68 -12.73
N GLU A 357 -1.05 9.10 -13.74
CA GLU A 357 -0.82 9.43 -15.16
C GLU A 357 -1.16 10.89 -15.48
N LEU A 358 -2.25 11.43 -14.94
CA LEU A 358 -2.58 12.86 -15.09
C LEU A 358 -1.55 13.78 -14.43
N ILE A 359 -1.09 13.46 -13.21
CA ILE A 359 -0.07 14.25 -12.51
C ILE A 359 1.27 14.16 -13.23
N LEU A 360 1.64 13.00 -13.79
CA LEU A 360 2.82 12.85 -14.62
C LEU A 360 2.74 13.66 -15.91
N SER A 361 1.57 13.70 -16.56
CA SER A 361 1.35 14.54 -17.73
C SER A 361 1.57 16.02 -17.39
N LYS A 362 0.92 16.51 -16.32
CA LYS A 362 1.05 17.88 -15.81
C LYS A 362 2.50 18.24 -15.48
N ALA A 363 3.18 17.40 -14.70
CA ALA A 363 4.55 17.63 -14.25
C ALA A 363 5.55 17.63 -15.43
N ASN A 364 5.38 16.74 -16.41
CA ASN A 364 6.19 16.74 -17.63
C ASN A 364 5.94 17.99 -18.49
N ALA A 365 4.70 18.46 -18.60
CA ALA A 365 4.39 19.70 -19.31
C ALA A 365 5.07 20.91 -18.66
N LEU A 366 5.04 21.01 -17.32
CA LEU A 366 5.76 22.03 -16.56
C LEU A 366 7.28 21.94 -16.74
N ASN A 367 7.82 20.72 -16.88
CA ASN A 367 9.25 20.49 -17.13
C ASN A 367 9.66 20.74 -18.59
N GLY A 368 8.75 21.20 -19.46
CA GLY A 368 9.01 21.43 -20.88
C GLY A 368 9.11 20.16 -21.73
N MET A 369 8.74 18.99 -21.18
CA MET A 369 8.81 17.68 -21.84
C MET A 369 7.46 17.33 -22.50
N THR A 370 7.08 18.06 -23.55
CA THR A 370 5.75 17.96 -24.18
C THR A 370 5.42 16.56 -24.70
N ASP A 371 6.39 15.83 -25.25
CA ASP A 371 6.15 14.48 -25.78
C ASP A 371 5.85 13.48 -24.65
N ARG A 372 6.52 13.62 -23.50
CA ARG A 372 6.23 12.80 -22.31
C ARG A 372 4.87 13.17 -21.70
N ALA A 373 4.52 14.45 -21.70
CA ALA A 373 3.22 14.92 -21.23
C ALA A 373 2.08 14.31 -22.05
N ALA A 374 2.19 14.34 -23.39
CA ALA A 374 1.23 13.74 -24.31
C ALA A 374 1.15 12.22 -24.15
N LEU A 375 2.29 11.53 -23.94
CA LEU A 375 2.31 10.10 -23.68
C LEU A 375 1.49 9.71 -22.43
N TYR A 376 1.68 10.44 -21.32
CA TYR A 376 0.94 10.14 -20.09
C TYR A 376 -0.53 10.55 -20.17
N GLU A 377 -0.86 11.60 -20.93
CA GLU A 377 -2.25 11.95 -21.24
C GLU A 377 -2.94 10.81 -22.03
N GLU A 378 -2.26 10.26 -23.05
CA GLU A 378 -2.77 9.12 -23.81
C GLU A 378 -2.95 7.87 -22.92
N LYS A 379 -1.99 7.57 -22.04
CA LYS A 379 -2.10 6.47 -21.07
C LYS A 379 -3.29 6.66 -20.13
N ALA A 380 -3.50 7.87 -19.61
CA ALA A 380 -4.65 8.20 -18.78
C ALA A 380 -5.98 8.00 -19.54
N ASP A 381 -6.07 8.43 -20.80
CA ASP A 381 -7.25 8.23 -21.64
C ASP A 381 -7.54 6.74 -21.90
N GLN A 382 -6.49 5.95 -22.19
CA GLN A 382 -6.60 4.50 -22.37
C GLN A 382 -7.07 3.81 -21.09
N ARG A 383 -6.52 4.18 -19.94
CA ARG A 383 -6.93 3.64 -18.63
C ARG A 383 -8.36 4.01 -18.30
N ARG A 384 -8.76 5.27 -18.51
CA ARG A 384 -10.16 5.71 -18.35
C ARG A 384 -11.09 4.86 -19.20
N ALA A 385 -10.77 4.63 -20.47
CA ALA A 385 -11.58 3.80 -21.35
C ALA A 385 -11.66 2.34 -20.86
N ALA A 386 -10.56 1.77 -20.37
CA ALA A 386 -10.54 0.42 -19.82
C ALA A 386 -11.35 0.31 -18.50
N ILE A 387 -11.27 1.29 -17.60
CA ILE A 387 -12.12 1.37 -16.40
C ILE A 387 -13.60 1.38 -16.80
N GLN A 388 -13.98 2.22 -17.77
CA GLN A 388 -15.36 2.31 -18.24
C GLN A 388 -15.85 1.01 -18.90
N LYS A 389 -14.96 0.22 -19.49
CA LYS A 389 -15.30 -1.04 -20.16
C LYS A 389 -15.41 -2.23 -19.21
N TYR A 390 -14.48 -2.34 -18.25
CA TYR A 390 -14.32 -3.56 -17.46
C TYR A 390 -14.74 -3.40 -16.00
N LEU A 391 -14.87 -2.17 -15.49
CA LEU A 391 -15.15 -1.91 -14.08
C LEU A 391 -16.48 -1.18 -13.85
N TRP A 392 -17.20 -0.79 -14.92
CA TRP A 392 -18.57 -0.29 -14.85
C TRP A 392 -19.56 -1.41 -15.17
N ASP A 393 -20.38 -1.80 -14.20
CA ASP A 393 -21.46 -2.76 -14.42
C ASP A 393 -22.74 -2.02 -14.80
N GLU A 394 -23.11 -2.08 -16.08
CA GLU A 394 -24.34 -1.47 -16.60
C GLU A 394 -25.61 -2.07 -16.00
N GLN A 395 -25.61 -3.35 -15.61
CA GLN A 395 -26.79 -4.01 -15.04
C GLN A 395 -27.04 -3.52 -13.61
N GLU A 396 -25.98 -3.37 -12.84
CA GLU A 396 -26.02 -2.89 -11.47
C GLU A 396 -25.99 -1.35 -11.38
N SER A 397 -25.67 -0.67 -12.49
CA SER A 397 -25.43 0.78 -12.55
C SER A 397 -24.44 1.24 -11.48
N PHE A 398 -23.36 0.48 -11.32
CA PHE A 398 -22.38 0.66 -10.25
C PHE A 398 -21.00 0.22 -10.70
N TYR A 399 -19.95 0.85 -10.16
CA TYR A 399 -18.58 0.39 -10.39
C TYR A 399 -18.28 -0.85 -9.53
N GLN A 400 -17.64 -1.85 -10.12
CA GLN A 400 -17.28 -3.11 -9.47
C GLN A 400 -15.88 -3.56 -9.90
N ASP A 401 -15.25 -4.38 -9.07
CA ASP A 401 -14.01 -5.03 -9.44
C ASP A 401 -14.27 -6.18 -10.43
N TYR A 402 -13.26 -6.47 -11.25
CA TYR A 402 -13.36 -7.48 -12.31
C TYR A 402 -12.41 -8.64 -12.06
N ASN A 403 -12.93 -9.86 -11.97
CA ASN A 403 -12.12 -11.06 -11.95
C ASN A 403 -11.73 -11.42 -13.39
N PHE A 404 -10.47 -11.22 -13.75
CA PHE A 404 -10.02 -11.41 -15.14
C PHE A 404 -9.81 -12.89 -15.51
N VAL A 405 -9.73 -13.78 -14.52
CA VAL A 405 -9.66 -15.24 -14.72
C VAL A 405 -11.05 -15.78 -15.03
N GLU A 406 -12.04 -15.41 -14.23
CA GLU A 406 -13.46 -15.78 -14.41
C GLU A 406 -14.14 -14.99 -15.54
N LYS A 407 -13.55 -13.84 -15.91
CA LYS A 407 -14.06 -12.89 -16.91
C LYS A 407 -15.42 -12.32 -16.54
N ALA A 408 -15.62 -12.04 -15.26
CA ALA A 408 -16.87 -11.52 -14.70
C ALA A 408 -16.57 -10.50 -13.58
N PHE A 409 -17.57 -9.68 -13.26
CA PHE A 409 -17.53 -8.88 -12.02
C PHE A 409 -17.50 -9.82 -10.80
N THR A 410 -16.83 -9.39 -9.73
CA THR A 410 -16.75 -10.17 -8.49
C THR A 410 -18.11 -10.34 -7.79
N GLY A 411 -19.09 -9.50 -8.13
CA GLY A 411 -20.42 -9.49 -7.50
C GLY A 411 -20.42 -8.88 -6.09
N GLN A 412 -19.28 -8.39 -5.61
CA GLN A 412 -19.12 -7.78 -4.29
C GLN A 412 -19.18 -6.26 -4.42
N ARG A 413 -20.28 -5.64 -3.99
CA ARG A 413 -20.39 -4.18 -3.96
C ARG A 413 -19.58 -3.63 -2.78
N SER A 414 -18.71 -2.68 -3.07
CA SER A 414 -17.88 -1.99 -2.07
C SER A 414 -17.83 -0.48 -2.34
N LEU A 415 -17.41 0.29 -1.33
CA LEU A 415 -17.15 1.72 -1.49
C LEU A 415 -15.97 2.04 -2.41
N ALA A 416 -15.21 1.06 -2.90
CA ALA A 416 -14.22 1.32 -3.94
C ALA A 416 -14.85 1.97 -5.20
N ALA A 417 -16.16 1.77 -5.40
CA ALA A 417 -16.93 2.41 -6.47
C ALA A 417 -16.93 3.95 -6.45
N VAL A 418 -16.53 4.58 -5.34
CA VAL A 418 -16.44 6.06 -5.24
C VAL A 418 -15.13 6.61 -5.79
N TYR A 419 -14.11 5.77 -6.01
CA TYR A 419 -12.83 6.22 -6.54
C TYR A 419 -12.95 6.85 -7.94
N PRO A 420 -13.73 6.30 -8.89
CA PRO A 420 -14.02 6.96 -10.15
C PRO A 420 -14.72 8.32 -10.01
N LEU A 421 -15.52 8.55 -8.96
CA LEU A 421 -16.11 9.86 -8.68
C LEU A 421 -15.05 10.82 -8.08
N PHE A 422 -14.24 10.33 -7.15
CA PHE A 422 -13.19 11.12 -6.51
C PHE A 422 -12.17 11.65 -7.52
N PHE A 423 -11.76 10.83 -8.49
CA PHE A 423 -10.79 11.20 -9.53
C PHE A 423 -11.41 11.68 -10.85
N ASN A 424 -12.69 12.04 -10.86
CA ASN A 424 -13.39 12.61 -12.02
C ASN A 424 -13.38 11.72 -13.30
N ILE A 425 -13.41 10.40 -13.12
CA ILE A 425 -13.44 9.40 -14.20
C ILE A 425 -14.87 9.15 -14.71
N ALA A 426 -15.83 9.15 -13.79
CA ALA A 426 -17.23 8.88 -14.09
C ALA A 426 -17.86 9.96 -14.98
N SER A 427 -18.90 9.61 -15.73
CA SER A 427 -19.80 10.61 -16.30
C SER A 427 -20.78 11.12 -15.21
N PRO A 428 -21.39 12.31 -15.38
CA PRO A 428 -22.41 12.79 -14.46
C PRO A 428 -23.58 11.81 -14.24
N GLN A 429 -23.96 11.07 -15.29
CA GLN A 429 -25.02 10.07 -15.17
C GLN A 429 -24.57 8.87 -14.34
N GLN A 430 -23.35 8.38 -14.52
CA GLN A 430 -22.78 7.31 -13.70
C GLN A 430 -22.63 7.75 -12.23
N ALA A 431 -22.19 8.98 -12.00
CA ALA A 431 -22.10 9.54 -10.65
C ALA A 431 -23.46 9.58 -9.94
N ALA A 432 -24.52 10.02 -10.64
CA ALA A 432 -25.88 9.99 -10.10
C ALA A 432 -26.39 8.57 -9.79
N TYR A 433 -26.04 7.58 -10.63
CA TYR A 433 -26.37 6.18 -10.34
C TYR A 433 -25.62 5.65 -9.11
N VAL A 434 -24.32 5.90 -9.02
CA VAL A 434 -23.51 5.54 -7.85
C VAL A 434 -24.08 6.21 -6.61
N ALA A 435 -24.40 7.50 -6.65
CA ALA A 435 -25.02 8.24 -5.55
C ALA A 435 -26.33 7.58 -5.09
N GLY A 436 -27.22 7.22 -6.01
CA GLY A 436 -28.46 6.53 -5.69
C GLY A 436 -28.26 5.16 -5.04
N VAL A 437 -27.23 4.39 -5.45
CA VAL A 437 -26.87 3.12 -4.80
C VAL A 437 -26.27 3.36 -3.41
N LEU A 438 -25.39 4.35 -3.26
CA LEU A 438 -24.81 4.71 -1.97
C LEU A 438 -25.89 5.10 -0.95
N GLU A 439 -26.82 5.97 -1.35
CA GLU A 439 -27.92 6.40 -0.48
C GLU A 439 -28.85 5.23 -0.09
N ARG A 440 -29.13 4.33 -1.04
CA ARG A 440 -30.07 3.24 -0.83
C ARG A 440 -29.48 2.11 0.02
N ASP A 441 -28.23 1.72 -0.24
CA ASP A 441 -27.68 0.47 0.26
C ASP A 441 -26.53 0.67 1.26
N PHE A 442 -25.73 1.72 1.12
CA PHE A 442 -24.50 1.91 1.91
C PHE A 442 -24.67 2.89 3.07
N LEU A 443 -25.57 3.87 2.95
CA LEU A 443 -25.71 4.93 3.93
C LEU A 443 -26.47 4.45 5.18
N ALA A 444 -25.77 4.46 6.30
CA ALA A 444 -26.29 4.25 7.63
C ALA A 444 -26.24 5.54 8.48
N ASP A 445 -26.80 5.48 9.70
CA ASP A 445 -26.91 6.64 10.60
C ASP A 445 -25.54 7.25 10.98
N GLY A 446 -24.49 6.43 10.97
CA GLY A 446 -23.12 6.83 11.30
C GLY A 446 -22.22 7.14 10.10
N GLY A 447 -22.70 6.99 8.87
CA GLY A 447 -21.89 7.15 7.64
C GLY A 447 -22.10 5.97 6.68
N LEU A 448 -21.18 5.76 5.74
CA LEU A 448 -21.25 4.68 4.77
C LEU A 448 -20.52 3.42 5.26
N VAL A 449 -21.13 2.24 5.12
CA VAL A 449 -20.45 0.94 5.35
C VAL A 449 -19.44 0.64 4.23
N SER A 450 -18.35 -0.09 4.50
CA SER A 450 -17.35 -0.41 3.47
C SER A 450 -17.86 -1.33 2.36
N THR A 451 -18.66 -2.33 2.72
CA THR A 451 -19.35 -3.28 1.83
C THR A 451 -20.74 -3.56 2.41
N LEU A 452 -21.52 -4.42 1.75
CA LEU A 452 -22.85 -4.82 2.22
C LEU A 452 -22.86 -6.18 2.97
N THR A 453 -21.69 -6.75 3.23
CA THR A 453 -21.53 -8.09 3.81
C THR A 453 -21.22 -8.00 5.31
N HIS A 454 -21.81 -8.85 6.13
CA HIS A 454 -21.57 -8.94 7.59
C HIS A 454 -20.89 -10.25 7.97
N ASN A 455 -19.60 -10.38 7.69
CA ASN A 455 -18.81 -11.60 7.89
C ASN A 455 -17.79 -11.50 9.06
N GLY A 456 -17.75 -10.36 9.76
CA GLY A 456 -16.80 -10.10 10.86
C GLY A 456 -15.40 -9.66 10.42
N GLN A 457 -15.15 -9.49 9.12
CA GLN A 457 -13.94 -8.84 8.63
C GLN A 457 -13.99 -7.33 8.85
N GLN A 458 -12.82 -6.70 8.94
CA GLN A 458 -12.76 -5.29 9.34
C GLN A 458 -13.14 -4.31 8.23
N TRP A 459 -12.90 -4.65 6.97
CA TRP A 459 -13.24 -3.82 5.80
C TRP A 459 -14.61 -4.18 5.19
N ASP A 460 -15.52 -4.67 6.01
CA ASP A 460 -16.89 -5.03 5.65
C ASP A 460 -17.91 -4.38 6.61
N ALA A 461 -19.21 -4.50 6.32
CA ALA A 461 -20.24 -4.03 7.23
C ALA A 461 -20.13 -4.76 8.60
N PRO A 462 -20.38 -4.05 9.72
CA PRO A 462 -20.99 -2.72 9.83
C PRO A 462 -19.97 -1.56 9.88
N ASN A 463 -18.71 -1.80 9.52
CA ASN A 463 -17.64 -0.82 9.72
C ASN A 463 -17.64 0.24 8.60
N GLY A 464 -17.41 1.49 9.00
CA GLY A 464 -17.06 2.61 8.14
C GLY A 464 -15.68 3.16 8.48
N TRP A 465 -14.96 3.58 7.45
CA TRP A 465 -13.56 4.01 7.53
C TRP A 465 -13.37 5.42 7.00
N ALA A 466 -12.62 6.26 7.73
CA ALA A 466 -12.43 7.68 7.42
C ALA A 466 -12.01 7.96 5.96
N PRO A 467 -11.05 7.22 5.36
CA PRO A 467 -10.70 7.37 3.95
C PRO A 467 -11.89 7.28 3.01
N LEU A 468 -12.73 6.25 3.19
CA LEU A 468 -13.85 5.95 2.30
C LEU A 468 -14.96 7.00 2.45
N GLN A 469 -15.16 7.53 3.67
CA GLN A 469 -16.09 8.64 3.89
C GLN A 469 -15.63 9.89 3.16
N TRP A 470 -14.36 10.28 3.33
CA TRP A 470 -13.81 11.46 2.66
C TRP A 470 -13.92 11.35 1.14
N MET A 471 -13.50 10.21 0.57
CA MET A 471 -13.57 10.01 -0.88
C MET A 471 -15.00 9.99 -1.40
N SER A 472 -15.95 9.44 -0.65
CA SER A 472 -17.37 9.48 -1.00
C SER A 472 -17.89 10.92 -1.00
N ILE A 473 -17.66 11.68 0.08
CA ILE A 473 -18.11 13.08 0.21
C ILE A 473 -17.51 13.94 -0.92
N LYS A 474 -16.19 13.85 -1.13
CA LYS A 474 -15.52 14.64 -2.16
C LYS A 474 -15.90 14.19 -3.57
N GLY A 475 -16.03 12.89 -3.81
CA GLY A 475 -16.47 12.33 -5.08
C GLY A 475 -17.88 12.74 -5.45
N LEU A 476 -18.83 12.68 -4.51
CA LEU A 476 -20.20 13.16 -4.73
C LEU A 476 -20.24 14.67 -5.07
N ARG A 477 -19.50 15.49 -4.32
CA ARG A 477 -19.38 16.94 -4.56
C ARG A 477 -18.78 17.29 -5.93
N ASN A 478 -17.82 16.49 -6.42
CA ASN A 478 -17.24 16.71 -7.74
C ASN A 478 -18.29 16.63 -8.88
N TYR A 479 -19.43 15.97 -8.63
CA TYR A 479 -20.51 15.79 -9.60
C TYR A 479 -21.81 16.53 -9.23
N GLY A 480 -21.80 17.35 -8.18
CA GLY A 480 -22.97 18.13 -7.74
C GLY A 480 -24.01 17.33 -6.96
N GLU A 481 -23.66 16.15 -6.44
CA GLU A 481 -24.49 15.34 -5.55
C GLU A 481 -24.37 15.85 -4.09
N ASP A 482 -24.55 17.16 -3.91
CA ASP A 482 -24.19 17.89 -2.69
C ASP A 482 -25.06 17.53 -1.49
N GLU A 483 -26.35 17.24 -1.71
CA GLU A 483 -27.29 16.86 -0.64
C GLU A 483 -26.87 15.54 0.03
N LEU A 484 -26.57 14.52 -0.78
CA LEU A 484 -26.08 13.24 -0.27
C LEU A 484 -24.70 13.39 0.37
N ALA A 485 -23.79 14.13 -0.26
CA ALA A 485 -22.47 14.39 0.31
C ALA A 485 -22.55 15.05 1.70
N GLN A 486 -23.46 16.02 1.84
CA GLN A 486 -23.70 16.72 3.10
C GLN A 486 -24.27 15.79 4.17
N ARG A 487 -25.21 14.92 3.80
CA ARG A 487 -25.77 13.91 4.72
C ARG A 487 -24.72 12.89 5.19
N VAL A 488 -23.89 12.38 4.28
CA VAL A 488 -22.77 11.48 4.63
C VAL A 488 -21.80 12.18 5.59
N ARG A 489 -21.44 13.43 5.28
CA ARG A 489 -20.59 14.26 6.15
C ARG A 489 -21.18 14.39 7.56
N ASP A 490 -22.44 14.80 7.67
CA ASP A 490 -23.08 15.08 8.96
C ASP A 490 -23.19 13.82 9.81
N ASN A 491 -23.57 12.69 9.21
CA ASN A 491 -23.64 11.38 9.88
C ASN A 491 -22.26 10.98 10.43
N TRP A 492 -21.22 11.06 9.60
CA TRP A 492 -19.85 10.71 10.00
C TRP A 492 -19.32 11.64 11.11
N VAL A 493 -19.47 12.96 10.96
CA VAL A 493 -19.04 13.93 11.97
C VAL A 493 -19.78 13.68 13.28
N ALA A 494 -21.10 13.48 13.27
CA ALA A 494 -21.89 13.20 14.46
C ALA A 494 -21.42 11.94 15.20
N LEU A 495 -21.12 10.86 14.45
CA LEU A 495 -20.59 9.63 15.03
C LEU A 495 -19.23 9.84 15.71
N ASN A 496 -18.29 10.49 15.01
CA ASN A 496 -16.95 10.73 15.53
C ASN A 496 -16.99 11.60 16.80
N VAL A 497 -17.78 12.68 16.78
CA VAL A 497 -17.95 13.58 17.93
C VAL A 497 -18.56 12.81 19.11
N LYS A 498 -19.59 12.01 18.87
CA LYS A 498 -20.23 11.19 19.93
C LYS A 498 -19.23 10.22 20.57
N VAL A 499 -18.43 9.50 19.77
CA VAL A 499 -17.41 8.58 20.30
C VAL A 499 -16.35 9.33 21.09
N TYR A 500 -15.88 10.47 20.59
CA TYR A 500 -14.93 11.32 21.30
C TYR A 500 -15.48 11.83 22.64
N GLU A 501 -16.73 12.29 22.67
CA GLU A 501 -17.37 12.76 23.92
C GLU A 501 -17.50 11.64 24.97
N ASN A 502 -17.73 10.41 24.52
CA ASN A 502 -17.89 9.25 25.41
C ASN A 502 -16.56 8.68 25.91
N THR A 503 -15.52 8.70 25.07
CA THR A 503 -14.26 7.96 25.32
C THR A 503 -13.05 8.86 25.52
N GLY A 504 -13.14 10.12 25.09
CA GLY A 504 -12.02 11.05 24.98
C GLY A 504 -11.06 10.73 23.84
N LYS A 505 -11.40 9.84 22.89
CA LYS A 505 -10.48 9.34 21.87
C LYS A 505 -11.10 9.34 20.47
N MET A 506 -10.23 9.38 19.47
CA MET A 506 -10.55 9.01 18.08
C MET A 506 -9.97 7.63 17.80
N VAL A 507 -10.67 6.84 16.99
CA VAL A 507 -10.33 5.44 16.71
C VAL A 507 -10.10 5.19 15.22
N GLU A 508 -9.50 4.05 14.91
CA GLU A 508 -9.19 3.59 13.55
C GLU A 508 -10.43 3.51 12.63
N LYS A 509 -11.51 2.91 13.13
CA LYS A 509 -12.74 2.60 12.38
C LYS A 509 -13.98 2.66 13.28
N TYR A 510 -15.16 2.79 12.69
CA TYR A 510 -16.40 3.04 13.42
C TYR A 510 -17.53 2.11 12.96
N ASN A 511 -18.38 1.64 13.88
CA ASN A 511 -19.63 0.99 13.52
C ASN A 511 -20.62 2.07 13.05
N VAL A 512 -20.96 2.07 11.77
CA VAL A 512 -21.83 3.11 11.19
C VAL A 512 -23.31 2.74 11.22
N GLU A 513 -23.64 1.47 11.44
CA GLU A 513 -25.03 1.00 11.54
C GLU A 513 -25.60 1.17 12.96
N ASP A 514 -24.80 0.89 13.98
CA ASP A 514 -25.15 1.09 15.39
C ASP A 514 -24.12 1.99 16.09
N MET A 515 -24.46 3.28 16.18
CA MET A 515 -23.64 4.31 16.83
C MET A 515 -23.47 4.12 18.35
N GLY A 516 -24.09 3.10 18.95
CA GLY A 516 -23.94 2.73 20.36
C GLY A 516 -22.87 1.68 20.61
N LEU A 517 -22.39 1.01 19.55
CA LEU A 517 -21.41 -0.06 19.64
C LEU A 517 -20.03 0.42 19.20
N GLU A 518 -18.99 -0.14 19.82
CA GLU A 518 -17.63 -0.02 19.31
C GLU A 518 -17.49 -0.82 18.01
N ALA A 519 -16.67 -0.32 17.09
CA ALA A 519 -16.30 -1.08 15.91
C ALA A 519 -15.46 -2.31 16.28
N GLY A 520 -15.41 -3.30 15.40
CA GLY A 520 -14.66 -4.54 15.65
C GLY A 520 -14.29 -5.26 14.37
N GLY A 521 -13.96 -6.54 14.48
CA GLY A 521 -13.62 -7.41 13.34
C GLY A 521 -12.17 -7.26 12.86
N GLY A 522 -11.77 -8.21 12.01
CA GLY A 522 -10.38 -8.39 11.55
C GLY A 522 -9.49 -9.12 12.55
N GLU A 523 -8.18 -9.07 12.31
CA GLU A 523 -7.20 -9.90 13.02
C GLU A 523 -6.66 -9.27 14.32
N TYR A 524 -6.98 -8.00 14.60
CA TYR A 524 -6.47 -7.26 15.76
C TYR A 524 -7.52 -6.29 16.35
N PRO A 525 -7.38 -5.88 17.63
CA PRO A 525 -8.29 -4.92 18.28
C PRO A 525 -8.26 -3.53 17.64
N VAL A 526 -9.34 -2.75 17.76
CA VAL A 526 -9.38 -1.35 17.29
C VAL A 526 -8.28 -0.50 17.93
N GLN A 527 -7.63 0.34 17.11
CA GLN A 527 -6.52 1.19 17.55
C GLN A 527 -6.97 2.62 17.91
N ASP A 528 -6.30 3.17 18.92
CA ASP A 528 -6.46 4.57 19.38
C ASP A 528 -5.53 5.51 18.60
N GLY A 529 -6.03 6.69 18.23
CA GLY A 529 -5.22 7.70 17.56
C GLY A 529 -6.11 8.68 16.79
N PHE A 530 -6.59 8.41 15.60
CA PHE A 530 -5.94 7.62 14.55
C PHE A 530 -5.67 8.56 13.36
N GLY A 531 -4.49 8.51 12.75
CA GLY A 531 -3.98 9.50 11.78
C GLY A 531 -5.00 9.94 10.73
N TRP A 532 -5.58 9.01 9.97
CA TRP A 532 -6.60 9.35 8.96
C TRP A 532 -7.90 9.90 9.55
N THR A 533 -8.28 9.50 10.78
CA THR A 533 -9.59 9.83 11.37
C THR A 533 -9.50 11.27 11.82
N ASN A 534 -8.40 11.58 12.47
CA ASN A 534 -8.00 12.93 12.84
C ASN A 534 -7.90 13.83 11.61
N GLY A 535 -7.26 13.35 10.54
CA GLY A 535 -7.08 14.08 9.31
C GLY A 535 -8.40 14.44 8.62
N VAL A 536 -9.24 13.43 8.37
CA VAL A 536 -10.53 13.58 7.72
C VAL A 536 -11.50 14.37 8.59
N LEU A 537 -11.62 14.07 9.88
CA LEU A 537 -12.55 14.79 10.75
C LEU A 537 -12.18 16.27 10.87
N LEU A 538 -10.90 16.60 11.03
CA LEU A 538 -10.46 17.99 11.09
C LEU A 538 -10.77 18.73 9.78
N ARG A 539 -10.59 18.07 8.62
CA ARG A 539 -11.01 18.61 7.32
C ARG A 539 -12.50 18.88 7.27
N LEU A 540 -13.34 17.91 7.62
CA LEU A 540 -14.80 18.06 7.58
C LEU A 540 -15.34 19.10 8.57
N LEU A 541 -14.71 19.27 9.72
CA LEU A 541 -15.06 20.30 10.70
C LEU A 541 -14.71 21.71 10.21
N SER A 542 -13.57 21.85 9.50
CA SER A 542 -13.14 23.15 8.96
C SER A 542 -14.07 23.72 7.88
N GLU A 543 -14.84 22.86 7.20
CA GLU A 543 -15.81 23.28 6.20
C GLU A 543 -17.00 24.06 6.80
N THR A 544 -17.37 23.77 8.06
CA THR A 544 -18.48 24.45 8.76
C THR A 544 -18.11 25.80 9.38
N GLU A 545 -16.82 26.08 9.58
CA GLU A 545 -16.37 27.35 10.18
C GLU A 545 -16.26 28.48 9.14
N GLY A 546 -16.53 28.18 7.85
CA GLY A 546 -16.46 29.10 6.72
C GLY A 546 -17.80 29.55 6.13
N GLU A 547 -18.94 29.07 6.64
CA GLU A 547 -20.29 29.59 6.38
C GLU A 547 -20.75 30.53 7.50
#